data_AF-A0A817PYA8-F1
#
_entry.id   AF-A0A817PYA8-F1
#
_cell.length_a   1.000
_cell.length_b   1.000
_cell.length_c   1.000
_cell.angle_alpha   90.00
_cell.angle_beta   90.00
_cell.angle_gamma   90.00
#
_symmetry.space_group_name_H-M   'P 1'
#
loop_
_entity.id
_entity.type
_entity.pdbx_description
1 polymer ?
#
loop_
_entity_poly.entity_id
_entity_poly.type
_entity_poly.pdbx_seq_one_letter_code
_entity_poly.pdbx_strand_id
1 'polypeptide(L)'
;MDAILSQPTTHFHAPQPDRVPAIQLKNDIKARAVITDESTSSIIHSALRTYPLSAAGELSRNEALMLMIRRQRTVETVDVNGRTFEVLSCQEEFCKVLNDAVKTLEDTGSPLEAASYYQKMSNKFDVGRDRSKYVLK
;
A
#
# COMPACT_ATOMS: atom_id res chain seq x y z
N MET A 1 4.20 10.00 -46.08
CA MET A 1 3.56 10.32 -44.79
C MET A 1 4.68 10.19 -43.79
N ASP A 2 5.38 11.29 -43.53
CA ASP A 2 6.69 11.26 -42.87
C ASP A 2 6.68 12.30 -41.76
N ALA A 3 6.26 11.87 -40.58
CA ALA A 3 6.16 12.70 -39.38
C ALA A 3 6.86 12.01 -38.20
N ILE A 4 8.14 11.67 -38.35
CA ILE A 4 8.97 11.17 -37.22
C ILE A 4 10.41 11.69 -37.33
N LEU A 5 10.60 13.00 -37.37
CA LEU A 5 11.92 13.63 -37.20
C LEU A 5 11.78 14.97 -36.45
N SER A 6 11.09 14.99 -35.30
CA SER A 6 11.21 16.15 -34.41
C SER A 6 12.56 16.09 -33.70
N GLN A 7 13.44 17.04 -34.01
CA GLN A 7 14.71 17.22 -33.29
C GLN A 7 14.43 17.39 -31.79
N PRO A 8 15.29 16.87 -30.89
CA PRO A 8 15.19 17.11 -29.46
C PRO A 8 15.16 18.62 -29.20
N THR A 9 14.12 19.11 -28.53
CA THR A 9 14.03 20.53 -28.19
C THR A 9 15.09 20.88 -27.16
N THR A 10 15.77 22.01 -27.34
CA THR A 10 16.93 22.48 -26.57
C THR A 10 16.61 22.86 -25.11
N HIS A 11 15.43 22.52 -24.61
CA HIS A 11 14.95 22.90 -23.28
C HIS A 11 15.26 21.82 -22.25
N PHE A 12 16.54 21.50 -22.08
CA PHE A 12 17.00 20.69 -20.95
C PHE A 12 17.31 21.60 -19.77
N HIS A 13 16.29 21.91 -18.96
CA HIS A 13 16.52 22.51 -17.65
C HIS A 13 16.84 21.41 -16.66
N ALA A 14 17.89 21.60 -15.86
CA ALA A 14 18.16 20.72 -14.72
C ALA A 14 16.91 20.66 -13.83
N PRO A 15 16.57 19.48 -13.26
CA PRO A 15 15.48 19.39 -12.31
C PRO A 15 15.69 20.39 -11.18
N GLN A 16 14.61 21.04 -10.73
CA GLN A 16 14.69 21.87 -9.54
C GLN A 16 15.28 21.03 -8.38
N PRO A 17 16.26 21.56 -7.64
CA PRO A 17 16.97 20.79 -6.63
C PRO A 17 16.03 20.22 -5.56
N ASP A 18 14.96 20.93 -5.23
CA ASP A 18 13.94 20.48 -4.26
C ASP A 18 13.07 19.33 -4.78
N ARG A 19 13.03 19.07 -6.09
CA ARG A 19 12.32 17.92 -6.66
C ARG A 19 13.07 16.60 -6.49
N VAL A 20 14.40 16.66 -6.43
CA VAL A 20 15.25 15.49 -6.26
C VAL A 20 14.90 14.70 -5.00
N PRO A 21 14.85 15.30 -3.80
CA PRO A 21 14.47 14.57 -2.58
C PRO A 21 13.02 14.08 -2.63
N ALA A 22 12.10 14.83 -3.24
CA ALA A 22 10.70 14.41 -3.38
C ALA A 22 10.56 13.13 -4.24
N ILE A 23 11.33 13.04 -5.33
CA ILE A 23 11.37 11.87 -6.21
C ILE A 23 12.01 10.68 -5.49
N GLN A 24 13.14 10.90 -4.80
CA GLN A 24 13.81 9.86 -4.02
C GLN A 24 12.88 9.27 -2.96
N LEU A 25 12.26 10.13 -2.15
CA LEU A 25 11.30 9.70 -1.12
C LEU A 25 10.15 8.87 -1.71
N LYS A 26 9.59 9.28 -2.86
CA LYS A 26 8.53 8.52 -3.53
C LYS A 26 9.00 7.13 -3.95
N ASN A 27 10.21 7.03 -4.48
CA ASN A 27 10.78 5.75 -4.89
C ASN A 27 11.06 4.85 -3.67
N ASP A 28 11.57 5.42 -2.58
CA ASP A 28 11.83 4.69 -1.34
C ASP A 28 10.54 4.15 -0.71
N ILE A 29 9.49 4.97 -0.67
CA ILE A 29 8.16 4.56 -0.19
C ILE A 29 7.62 3.42 -1.06
N LYS A 30 7.74 3.50 -2.39
CA LYS A 30 7.31 2.43 -3.30
C LYS A 30 8.09 1.15 -3.07
N ALA A 31 9.42 1.23 -3.02
CA ALA A 31 10.27 0.07 -2.79
C ALA A 31 9.96 -0.60 -1.45
N ARG A 32 9.82 0.19 -0.37
CA ARG A 32 9.45 -0.31 0.95
C ARG A 32 8.05 -0.94 0.96
N ALA A 33 7.10 -0.35 0.26
CA ALA A 33 5.74 -0.88 0.16
C ALA A 33 5.67 -2.24 -0.55
N VAL A 34 6.61 -2.55 -1.45
CA VAL A 34 6.74 -3.86 -2.12
C VAL A 34 7.39 -4.89 -1.22
N ILE A 35 8.41 -4.49 -0.46
CA ILE A 35 9.27 -5.43 0.28
C ILE A 35 8.72 -5.72 1.69
N THR A 36 7.94 -4.80 2.26
CA THR A 36 7.54 -4.86 3.67
C THR A 36 6.02 -4.83 3.87
N ASP A 37 5.57 -5.57 4.88
CA ASP A 37 4.18 -5.62 5.35
C ASP A 37 3.83 -4.49 6.33
N GLU A 38 4.68 -3.47 6.46
CA GLU A 38 4.44 -2.35 7.38
C GLU A 38 3.11 -1.64 7.08
N SER A 39 2.49 -1.01 8.07
CA SER A 39 1.30 -0.21 7.80
C SER A 39 1.64 1.01 6.92
N THR A 40 0.72 1.42 6.06
CA THR A 40 0.88 2.59 5.19
C THR A 40 1.24 3.85 5.98
N SER A 41 0.63 4.03 7.16
CA SER A 41 0.92 5.14 8.06
C SER A 41 2.33 5.08 8.63
N SER A 42 2.84 3.88 8.98
CA SER A 42 4.22 3.69 9.44
C SER A 42 5.24 4.03 8.36
N ILE A 43 5.01 3.56 7.13
CA ILE A 43 5.90 3.84 5.99
C ILE A 43 5.97 5.35 5.73
N ILE A 44 4.82 6.03 5.66
CA ILE A 44 4.78 7.47 5.42
C ILE A 44 5.43 8.23 6.58
N HIS A 45 5.06 7.93 7.83
CA HIS A 45 5.58 8.63 8.99
C HIS A 45 7.10 8.49 9.13
N SER A 46 7.64 7.28 8.95
CA SER A 46 9.08 7.03 9.01
C SER A 46 9.81 7.74 7.86
N ALA A 47 9.27 7.72 6.65
CA ALA A 47 9.89 8.33 5.48
C ALA A 47 9.88 9.86 5.54
N LEU A 48 8.82 10.47 6.09
CA LEU A 48 8.73 11.93 6.24
C LEU A 48 9.62 12.49 7.35
N ARG A 49 9.99 11.67 8.35
CA ARG A 49 10.84 12.12 9.46
C ARG A 49 12.22 12.61 9.01
N THR A 50 12.74 12.02 7.93
CA THR A 50 14.06 12.36 7.36
C THR A 50 13.96 13.31 6.16
N TYR A 51 12.75 13.78 5.82
CA TYR A 51 12.53 14.58 4.64
C TYR A 51 12.91 16.06 4.88
N PRO A 52 13.71 16.68 4.00
CA PRO A 52 14.17 18.05 4.22
C PRO A 52 13.01 19.05 4.11
N LEU A 53 12.94 19.97 5.07
CA LEU A 53 11.88 20.98 5.14
C LEU A 53 11.88 21.91 3.92
N SER A 54 13.06 22.17 3.33
CA SER A 54 13.20 22.98 2.12
C SER A 54 12.45 22.40 0.92
N ALA A 55 12.27 21.07 0.87
CA ALA A 55 11.59 20.38 -0.21
C ALA A 55 10.12 20.04 0.09
N ALA A 56 9.57 20.51 1.22
CA ALA A 56 8.19 20.22 1.64
C ALA A 56 7.14 20.63 0.59
N GLY A 57 7.41 21.70 -0.17
CA GLY A 57 6.51 22.20 -1.22
C GLY A 57 6.37 21.27 -2.43
N GLU A 58 7.35 20.42 -2.70
CA GLU A 58 7.34 19.48 -3.84
C GLU A 58 6.71 18.12 -3.48
N LEU A 59 6.36 17.92 -2.20
CA LEU A 59 5.80 16.68 -1.72
C LEU A 59 4.31 16.53 -2.09
N SER A 60 3.94 15.35 -2.55
CA SER A 60 2.53 15.03 -2.79
C SER A 60 1.77 14.89 -1.46
N ARG A 61 0.50 15.32 -1.44
CA ARG A 61 -0.37 15.20 -0.25
C ARG A 61 -0.36 13.76 0.29
N ASN A 62 -0.47 13.62 1.61
CA ASN A 62 -0.44 12.32 2.29
C ASN A 62 -1.45 11.31 1.71
N GLU A 63 -2.64 11.76 1.32
CA GLU A 63 -3.66 10.91 0.68
C GLU A 63 -3.18 10.31 -0.65
N ALA A 64 -2.47 11.09 -1.47
CA ALA A 64 -1.89 10.61 -2.71
C ALA A 64 -0.78 9.57 -2.45
N LEU A 65 0.02 9.75 -1.40
CA LEU A 65 1.02 8.77 -0.97
C LEU A 65 0.37 7.47 -0.46
N MET A 66 -0.72 7.56 0.30
CA MET A 66 -1.47 6.39 0.75
C MET A 66 -2.07 5.61 -0.42
N LEU A 67 -2.68 6.30 -1.38
CA LEU A 67 -3.21 5.67 -2.59
C LEU A 67 -2.11 5.00 -3.42
N MET A 68 -0.94 5.64 -3.51
CA MET A 68 0.23 5.07 -4.19
C MET A 68 0.68 3.76 -3.54
N ILE A 69 0.81 3.73 -2.21
CA ILE A 69 1.20 2.50 -1.46
C ILE A 69 0.15 1.40 -1.66
N ARG A 70 -1.14 1.73 -1.58
CA ARG A 70 -2.23 0.77 -1.81
C ARG A 70 -2.13 0.17 -3.21
N ARG A 71 -1.99 1.01 -4.25
CA ARG A 71 -1.82 0.55 -5.63
C ARG A 71 -0.61 -0.35 -5.79
N GLN A 72 0.51 0.01 -5.17
CA GLN A 72 1.74 -0.78 -5.25
C GLN A 72 1.57 -2.18 -4.65
N ARG A 73 0.76 -2.32 -3.60
CA ARG A 73 0.46 -3.60 -2.95
C ARG A 73 -0.57 -4.44 -3.69
N THR A 74 -1.45 -3.82 -4.46
CA THR A 74 -2.42 -4.52 -5.31
C THR A 74 -1.83 -4.94 -6.65
N VAL A 75 -0.64 -4.44 -7.03
CA VAL A 75 0.06 -4.95 -8.22
C VAL A 75 0.47 -6.37 -7.89
N GLU A 76 -0.25 -7.34 -8.48
CA GLU A 76 0.14 -8.74 -8.47
C GLU A 76 1.60 -8.84 -8.93
N THR A 77 2.49 -9.17 -8.01
CA THR A 77 3.87 -9.48 -8.38
C THR A 77 3.85 -10.86 -9.04
N VAL A 78 3.76 -10.86 -10.37
CA VAL A 78 3.90 -12.06 -11.19
C VAL A 78 5.38 -12.46 -11.16
N ASP A 79 5.68 -13.64 -10.62
CA ASP A 79 7.03 -14.20 -10.66
C ASP A 79 7.45 -14.54 -12.11
N VAL A 80 8.76 -14.73 -12.36
CA VAL A 80 9.34 -15.11 -13.67
C VAL A 80 8.73 -16.41 -14.22
N ASN A 81 8.12 -17.21 -13.35
CA ASN A 81 7.40 -18.45 -13.67
C ASN A 81 5.90 -18.26 -13.97
N GLY A 82 5.40 -17.02 -14.08
CA GLY A 82 3.98 -16.73 -14.33
C GLY A 82 3.05 -17.05 -13.16
N ARG A 83 3.58 -17.24 -11.95
CA ARG A 83 2.78 -17.49 -10.74
C ARG A 83 2.58 -16.18 -10.00
N THR A 84 1.32 -15.84 -9.74
CA THR A 84 0.93 -14.75 -8.85
C THR A 84 1.18 -15.19 -7.41
N PHE A 85 1.87 -14.37 -6.62
CA PHE A 85 1.91 -14.57 -5.17
C PHE A 85 0.52 -14.24 -4.61
N GLU A 86 -0.27 -15.26 -4.30
CA GLU A 86 -1.51 -15.14 -3.51
C GLU A 86 -1.18 -14.73 -2.06
N VAL A 87 -0.70 -13.51 -1.85
CA VAL A 87 -0.73 -12.85 -0.53
C VAL A 87 -2.04 -12.03 -0.39
N LEU A 88 -2.95 -12.14 -1.37
CA LEU A 88 -4.22 -11.41 -1.44
C LEU A 88 -5.36 -12.06 -0.65
N SER A 89 -5.24 -13.31 -0.18
CA SER A 89 -6.35 -14.01 0.48
C SER A 89 -6.75 -13.39 1.82
N CYS A 90 -5.81 -12.85 2.60
CA CYS A 90 -6.15 -12.25 3.90
C CYS A 90 -6.85 -10.89 3.78
N GLN A 91 -6.56 -10.10 2.74
CA GLN A 91 -7.11 -8.75 2.62
C GLN A 91 -8.47 -8.74 1.93
N GLU A 92 -8.69 -9.58 0.92
CA GLU A 92 -10.01 -9.72 0.30
C GLU A 92 -11.04 -10.35 1.23
N GLU A 93 -10.65 -11.38 2.00
CA GLU A 93 -11.55 -11.99 2.98
C GLU A 93 -11.89 -11.00 4.10
N PHE A 94 -10.94 -10.19 4.57
CA PHE A 94 -11.21 -9.16 5.58
C PHE A 94 -12.14 -8.06 5.04
N CYS A 95 -11.94 -7.61 3.79
CA CYS A 95 -12.84 -6.65 3.15
C CYS A 95 -14.25 -7.22 2.94
N LYS A 96 -14.38 -8.51 2.59
CA LYS A 96 -15.68 -9.19 2.51
C LYS A 96 -16.36 -9.25 3.88
N VAL A 97 -15.62 -9.64 4.92
CA VAL A 97 -16.13 -9.70 6.31
C VAL A 97 -16.60 -8.33 6.80
N LEU A 98 -15.84 -7.26 6.49
CA LEU A 98 -16.24 -5.89 6.85
C LEU A 98 -17.54 -5.47 6.13
N ASN A 99 -17.63 -5.73 4.82
CA ASN A 99 -18.80 -5.38 4.02
C ASN A 99 -20.05 -6.18 4.42
N ASP A 100 -19.89 -7.48 4.70
CA ASP A 100 -20.99 -8.33 5.16
C ASP A 100 -21.51 -7.87 6.53
N ALA A 101 -20.62 -7.48 7.43
CA ALA A 101 -21.04 -7.00 8.74
C ALA A 101 -21.71 -5.61 8.68
N VAL A 102 -21.26 -4.71 7.79
CA VAL A 102 -21.97 -3.45 7.52
C VAL A 102 -23.37 -3.74 6.97
N LYS A 103 -23.49 -4.67 6.03
CA LYS A 103 -24.79 -5.09 5.48
C LYS A 103 -25.70 -5.69 6.55
N THR A 104 -25.18 -6.54 7.45
CA THR A 104 -25.98 -7.06 8.56
C THR A 104 -26.45 -5.97 9.53
N LEU A 105 -25.66 -4.91 9.70
CA LEU A 105 -26.03 -3.74 10.50
C LEU A 105 -27.15 -2.93 9.85
N GLU A 106 -27.13 -2.80 8.53
CA GLU A 106 -28.20 -2.16 7.76
C GLU A 106 -29.49 -3.00 7.78
N ASP A 107 -29.37 -4.33 7.68
CA ASP A 107 -30.51 -5.24 7.60
C ASP A 107 -31.18 -5.48 8.97
N THR A 108 -30.40 -5.51 10.07
CA THR A 108 -30.92 -5.84 11.42
C THR A 108 -31.03 -4.64 12.36
N GLY A 109 -30.29 -3.56 12.10
CA GLY A 109 -30.18 -2.40 12.99
C GLY A 109 -29.56 -2.70 14.37
N SER A 110 -29.05 -3.92 14.60
CA SER A 110 -28.56 -4.37 15.90
C SER A 110 -27.03 -4.43 15.93
N PRO A 111 -26.36 -3.43 16.53
CA PRO A 111 -24.91 -3.40 16.62
C PRO A 111 -24.32 -4.55 17.47
N LEU A 112 -25.13 -5.20 18.31
CA LEU A 112 -24.68 -6.36 19.09
C LEU A 112 -24.46 -7.61 18.22
N GLU A 113 -25.29 -7.84 17.19
CA GLU A 113 -25.15 -9.02 16.33
C GLU A 113 -23.94 -8.89 15.39
N ALA A 114 -23.71 -7.69 14.85
CA ALA A 114 -22.53 -7.42 14.03
C ALA A 114 -21.22 -7.60 14.82
N ALA A 115 -21.17 -7.16 16.08
CA ALA A 115 -20.01 -7.35 16.95
C ALA A 115 -19.74 -8.85 17.23
N SER A 116 -20.80 -9.64 17.46
CA SER A 116 -20.69 -11.09 17.66
C SER A 116 -20.15 -11.80 16.41
N TYR A 117 -20.60 -11.39 15.21
CA TYR A 117 -20.09 -11.92 13.93
C TYR A 117 -18.61 -11.61 13.73
N TYR A 118 -18.18 -10.36 13.97
CA TYR A 118 -16.76 -9.97 13.89
C TYR A 118 -15.89 -10.77 14.85
N GLN A 119 -16.33 -10.96 16.10
CA GLN A 119 -15.55 -11.70 17.09
C GLN A 119 -15.41 -13.19 16.72
N LYS A 120 -16.45 -13.79 16.16
CA LYS A 120 -16.41 -15.17 15.64
C LYS A 120 -15.46 -15.33 14.47
N MET A 121 -15.38 -14.33 13.57
CA MET A 121 -14.46 -14.35 12.44
C MET A 121 -13.01 -14.08 12.88
N SER A 122 -12.78 -13.13 13.79
CA SER A 122 -11.45 -12.85 14.36
C SER A 122 -10.83 -14.10 14.99
N ASN A 123 -11.61 -14.87 15.75
CA ASN A 123 -11.16 -16.12 16.36
C ASN A 123 -10.81 -17.21 15.33
N LYS A 124 -11.42 -17.19 14.13
CA LYS A 124 -11.04 -18.10 13.03
C LYS A 124 -9.68 -17.76 12.42
N PHE A 125 -9.32 -16.48 12.35
CA PHE A 125 -8.05 -16.04 11.76
C PHE A 125 -6.86 -16.19 12.73
N ASP A 126 -7.07 -16.12 14.05
CA ASP A 126 -5.99 -16.32 15.04
C ASP A 126 -5.54 -17.79 15.19
N VAL A 127 -6.40 -18.77 14.87
CA VAL A 127 -6.06 -20.21 14.95
C VAL A 127 -5.00 -20.62 13.90
N GLY A 128 -4.75 -19.80 12.87
CA GLY A 128 -3.73 -20.05 11.86
C GLY A 128 -2.32 -19.56 12.20
N ARG A 129 -2.14 -18.82 13.30
CA ARG A 129 -0.87 -18.19 13.67
C ARG A 129 -0.10 -19.01 14.71
N ASP A 130 0.12 -20.29 14.42
CA ASP A 130 1.03 -21.16 15.18
C ASP A 130 2.48 -20.66 14.98
N ARG A 131 2.89 -19.73 15.86
CA ARG A 131 4.23 -19.11 15.88
C ARG A 131 5.33 -20.08 16.35
N SER A 132 5.05 -21.37 16.54
CA SER A 132 6.01 -22.32 17.12
C SER A 132 7.07 -22.87 16.14
N LYS A 133 7.03 -22.54 14.84
CA LYS A 133 7.94 -23.16 13.84
C LYS A 133 9.17 -22.35 13.43
N TYR A 134 9.37 -21.14 13.94
CA TYR A 134 10.60 -20.36 13.67
C TYR A 134 11.56 -20.38 14.86
N VAL A 135 11.98 -21.58 15.26
CA VAL A 135 13.22 -21.77 16.03
C VAL A 135 14.30 -22.08 15.00
N LEU A 136 15.08 -21.05 14.63
CA LEU A 136 16.30 -21.20 13.85
C LEU A 136 17.31 -22.00 14.68
N LYS A 137 17.74 -23.16 14.17
CA LYS A 137 18.99 -23.81 14.55
C LYS A 137 20.10 -23.35 13.61
#